data_AF-V6JPF4-F1
#
_entry.id   AF-V6JPF4-F1
#
_cell.length_a   1.000
_cell.length_b   1.000
_cell.length_c   1.000
_cell.angle_alpha   90.00
_cell.angle_beta   90.00
_cell.angle_gamma   90.00
#
_symmetry.space_group_name_H-M   'P 1'
#
loop_
_entity.id
_entity.type
_entity.pdbx_description
1 polymer ?
#
loop_
_entity_poly.entity_id
_entity_poly.type
_entity_poly.pdbx_seq_one_letter_code
_entity_poly.pdbx_strand_id
1 'polypeptide(L)'
;MVAVSTVPWHKSRQRPISVLDLPCAERTVGVEAALKLPNVMMLVVEDTCAQIAHEDWQHREPTCWHPQAHRCWRSEGRLLRAKKARLKELAAQCLDAPD
;
A
#
# COMPACT_ATOMS: atom_id res chain seq x y z
N MET A 1 36.82 -4.82 1.03
CA MET A 1 36.12 -3.91 1.97
C MET A 1 34.72 -3.68 1.42
N VAL A 2 33.70 -4.31 1.99
CA VAL A 2 32.30 -4.15 1.56
C VAL A 2 31.66 -3.13 2.49
N ALA A 3 31.28 -1.98 1.96
CA ALA A 3 30.56 -0.96 2.70
C ALA A 3 29.12 -1.45 2.93
N VAL A 4 28.81 -1.82 4.17
CA VAL A 4 27.44 -2.10 4.61
C VAL A 4 26.74 -0.76 4.75
N SER A 5 25.87 -0.44 3.79
CA SER A 5 24.99 0.72 3.83
C SER A 5 24.06 0.60 5.04
N THR A 6 24.32 1.40 6.07
CA THR A 6 23.45 1.54 7.24
C THR A 6 22.25 2.39 6.84
N VAL A 7 21.26 1.76 6.21
CA VAL A 7 19.94 2.38 6.06
C VAL A 7 19.39 2.60 7.47
N PRO A 8 18.92 3.82 7.84
CA PRO A 8 18.38 4.06 9.16
C PRO A 8 17.07 3.28 9.26
N TRP A 9 17.10 2.17 9.99
CA TRP A 9 15.89 1.49 10.42
C TRP A 9 15.09 2.49 11.23
N HIS A 10 13.99 2.97 10.65
CA HIS A 10 12.99 3.72 11.38
C HIS A 10 12.63 2.90 12.61
N LYS A 11 12.90 3.42 13.80
CA LYS A 11 12.40 2.86 15.06
C LYS A 11 10.88 2.84 14.94
N SER A 12 10.31 1.70 14.56
CA SER A 12 8.90 1.46 14.77
C SER A 12 8.72 1.48 16.27
N ARG A 13 8.10 2.55 16.78
CA ARG A 13 7.47 2.47 18.10
C ARG A 13 6.60 1.23 18.04
N GLN A 14 6.82 0.27 18.93
CA GLN A 14 5.97 -0.92 19.04
C GLN A 14 4.55 -0.44 19.29
N ARG A 15 3.78 -0.27 18.20
CA ARG A 15 2.36 -0.05 18.30
C ARG A 15 1.79 -1.35 18.84
N PRO A 16 0.88 -1.31 19.81
CA PRO A 16 0.16 -2.52 20.20
C PRO A 16 -0.39 -3.18 18.93
N ILE A 17 -0.28 -4.51 18.83
CA ILE A 17 -0.76 -5.35 17.71
C ILE A 17 -2.30 -5.38 17.71
N SER A 18 -2.92 -4.22 17.90
CA SER A 18 -4.36 -4.02 17.97
C SER A 18 -4.86 -3.33 16.71
N VAL A 19 -3.97 -2.74 15.90
CA VAL A 19 -4.32 -2.03 14.66
C VAL A 19 -3.40 -2.40 13.50
N LEU A 20 -3.97 -2.42 12.29
CA LEU A 20 -3.29 -2.59 11.01
C LEU A 20 -3.34 -1.25 10.26
N ASP A 21 -2.18 -0.83 9.75
CA ASP A 21 -2.07 0.35 8.89
C ASP A 21 -2.39 -0.02 7.45
N LEU A 22 -3.24 0.79 6.79
CA LEU A 22 -3.63 0.66 5.39
C LEU A 22 -3.06 1.86 4.60
N PRO A 23 -1.79 1.83 4.18
CA PRO A 23 -1.12 2.98 3.57
C PRO A 23 -1.74 3.44 2.24
N CYS A 24 -2.35 2.54 1.46
CA CYS A 24 -2.97 2.94 0.20
C CYS A 24 -4.33 3.63 0.43
N ALA A 25 -5.14 3.11 1.35
CA ALA A 25 -6.39 3.68 1.79
C ALA A 25 -6.22 4.90 2.71
N GLU A 26 -5.02 5.12 3.27
CA GLU A 26 -4.71 6.16 4.25
C GLU A 26 -5.60 6.05 5.50
N ARG A 27 -5.75 4.81 5.99
CA ARG A 27 -6.60 4.44 7.13
C ARG A 27 -5.89 3.48 8.07
N THR A 28 -6.51 3.25 9.21
CA THR A 28 -6.12 2.22 10.19
C THR A 28 -7.34 1.39 10.55
N VAL A 29 -7.19 0.08 10.71
CA VAL A 29 -8.26 -0.82 11.12
C VAL A 29 -7.85 -1.63 12.34
N GLY A 30 -8.80 -1.93 13.23
CA GLY A 30 -8.53 -2.83 14.35
C GLY A 30 -8.31 -4.27 13.86
N VAL A 31 -7.34 -4.98 14.44
CA VAL A 31 -7.07 -6.40 14.11
C VAL A 31 -8.33 -7.26 14.32
N GLU A 32 -9.05 -7.05 15.42
CA GLU A 32 -10.32 -7.74 15.70
C GLU A 32 -11.39 -7.49 14.62
N ALA A 33 -11.49 -6.25 14.12
CA ALA A 33 -12.45 -5.93 13.06
C ALA A 33 -12.07 -6.63 11.75
N ALA A 34 -10.78 -6.64 11.41
CA ALA A 34 -10.29 -7.39 10.25
C ALA A 34 -10.57 -8.90 10.39
N LEU A 35 -10.42 -9.48 11.58
CA LEU A 35 -10.69 -10.90 11.81
C LEU A 35 -12.18 -11.25 11.77
N LYS A 36 -13.06 -10.34 12.21
CA LYS A 36 -14.51 -10.59 12.34
C LYS A 36 -15.32 -10.22 11.10
N LEU A 37 -14.88 -9.22 10.34
CA LEU A 37 -15.61 -8.67 9.21
C LEU A 37 -14.90 -9.02 7.89
N PRO A 38 -15.45 -9.94 7.07
CA PRO A 38 -14.81 -10.37 5.82
C PRO A 38 -14.48 -9.23 4.87
N ASN A 39 -15.35 -8.21 4.79
CA ASN A 39 -15.12 -7.03 3.95
C ASN A 39 -13.90 -6.21 4.43
N VAL A 40 -13.70 -6.10 5.74
CA VAL A 40 -12.53 -5.42 6.32
C VAL A 40 -11.26 -6.24 6.09
N MET A 41 -11.31 -7.57 6.23
CA MET A 41 -10.18 -8.43 5.87
C MET A 41 -9.79 -8.27 4.40
N MET A 42 -10.78 -8.29 3.50
CA MET A 42 -10.53 -8.14 2.07
C MET A 42 -9.90 -6.78 1.76
N LEU A 43 -10.38 -5.70 2.40
CA LEU A 43 -9.76 -4.37 2.29
C LEU A 43 -8.29 -4.39 2.73
N VAL A 44 -7.98 -5.02 3.87
CA VAL A 44 -6.59 -5.17 4.36
C VAL A 44 -5.70 -5.87 3.34
N VAL A 45 -6.19 -6.98 2.78
CA VAL A 45 -5.46 -7.77 1.78
C VAL A 45 -5.24 -6.94 0.52
N GLU A 46 -6.28 -6.30 -0.01
CA GLU A 46 -6.17 -5.51 -1.23
C GLU A 46 -5.23 -4.30 -1.07
N ASP A 47 -5.25 -3.65 0.10
CA ASP A 47 -4.35 -2.55 0.44
C ASP A 47 -2.90 -3.02 0.49
N THR A 48 -2.64 -4.13 1.17
CA THR A 48 -1.31 -4.75 1.25
C THR A 48 -0.79 -5.11 -0.13
N CYS A 49 -1.60 -5.76 -0.96
CA CYS A 49 -1.23 -6.09 -2.34
C CYS A 49 -0.98 -4.84 -3.19
N ALA A 50 -1.75 -3.76 -2.99
CA ALA A 50 -1.53 -2.50 -3.69
C ALA A 50 -0.23 -1.82 -3.26
N GLN A 51 0.11 -1.87 -1.97
CA GLN A 51 1.37 -1.34 -1.45
C GLN A 51 2.57 -2.09 -2.03
N ILE A 52 2.55 -3.43 -2.02
CA ILE A 52 3.62 -4.26 -2.61
C ILE A 52 3.78 -3.95 -4.10
N ALA A 53 2.67 -3.86 -4.85
CA ALA A 53 2.72 -3.52 -6.27
C ALA A 53 3.25 -2.10 -6.52
N HIS A 54 2.94 -1.15 -5.64
CA HIS A 54 3.45 0.22 -5.74
C HIS A 54 4.96 0.28 -5.50
N GLU A 55 5.44 -0.42 -4.46
CA GLU A 55 6.87 -0.52 -4.18
C GLU A 55 7.61 -1.19 -5.33
N ASP A 56 7.14 -2.33 -5.82
CA ASP A 56 7.73 -3.02 -6.98
C ASP A 56 7.81 -2.11 -8.22
N TRP A 57 6.72 -1.40 -8.54
CA TRP A 57 6.70 -0.44 -9.64
C TRP A 57 7.73 0.68 -9.47
N GLN A 58 7.88 1.24 -8.27
CA GLN A 58 8.88 2.28 -7.99
C GLN A 58 10.30 1.76 -8.19
N HIS A 59 10.60 0.55 -7.72
CA HIS A 59 11.94 -0.05 -7.87
C HIS A 59 12.27 -0.43 -9.33
N ARG A 60 11.25 -0.61 -10.17
CA ARG A 60 11.39 -0.88 -11.61
C ARG A 60 11.45 0.37 -12.48
N GLU A 61 11.76 1.54 -11.94
CA GLU A 61 11.89 2.76 -12.76
C GLU A 61 12.94 2.57 -13.87
N PRO A 62 12.57 2.72 -15.17
CA PRO A 62 13.51 2.58 -16.27
C PRO A 62 14.57 3.68 -16.25
N THR A 63 15.74 3.39 -16.83
CA THR A 63 16.73 4.42 -17.11
C THR A 63 16.25 5.35 -18.23
N CYS A 64 16.66 6.62 -18.18
CA CYS A 64 16.21 7.71 -19.06
C CYS A 64 16.38 7.47 -20.57
N TRP A 65 17.16 6.46 -20.96
CA TRP A 65 17.45 6.11 -22.35
C TRP A 65 16.42 5.18 -23.01
N HIS A 66 15.41 4.71 -22.26
CA HIS A 66 14.37 3.81 -22.78
C HIS A 66 12.98 4.48 -22.78
N PRO A 67 12.67 5.33 -23.79
CA PRO A 67 11.45 6.13 -23.80
C PRO A 67 10.17 5.27 -23.82
N GLN A 68 10.19 4.12 -24.50
CA GLN A 68 9.05 3.20 -24.51
C GLN A 68 8.83 2.54 -23.14
N ALA A 69 9.90 2.09 -22.47
CA ALA A 69 9.83 1.56 -21.12
C ALA A 69 9.29 2.61 -20.14
N HIS A 70 9.73 3.86 -20.25
CA HIS A 70 9.17 4.96 -19.46
C HIS A 70 7.67 5.19 -19.71
N ARG A 71 7.21 5.09 -20.98
CA ARG A 71 5.78 5.20 -21.28
C ARG A 71 4.98 4.08 -20.62
N CYS A 72 5.44 2.84 -20.71
CA CYS A 72 4.83 1.69 -20.06
C CYS A 72 4.82 1.85 -18.54
N TRP A 73 5.95 2.22 -17.94
CA TRP A 73 6.08 2.49 -16.51
C TRP A 73 5.11 3.58 -16.05
N ARG A 74 4.99 4.68 -16.81
CA ARG A 74 4.01 5.74 -16.49
C ARG A 74 2.56 5.26 -16.61
N SER A 75 2.23 4.40 -17.59
CA SER A 75 0.89 3.84 -17.69
C SER A 75 0.55 2.92 -16.53
N GLU A 76 1.49 2.08 -16.11
CA GLU A 76 1.35 1.25 -14.92
C GLU A 76 1.14 2.10 -13.67
N GLY A 77 1.94 3.16 -13.49
CA GLY A 77 1.77 4.10 -12.39
C GLY A 77 0.40 4.80 -12.37
N ARG A 78 -0.23 5.04 -13.54
CA ARG A 78 -1.61 5.55 -13.59
C ARG A 78 -2.62 4.51 -13.09
N LEU A 79 -2.47 3.26 -13.48
CA LEU A 79 -3.33 2.16 -13.02
C LEU A 79 -3.21 1.96 -11.50
N LEU A 80 -2.00 2.02 -10.96
CA LEU A 80 -1.75 1.92 -9.52
C LEU A 80 -2.38 3.09 -8.76
N ARG A 81 -2.30 4.33 -9.28
CA ARG A 81 -3.00 5.48 -8.68
C ARG A 81 -4.52 5.32 -8.70
N ALA A 82 -5.09 4.78 -9.78
CA ALA A 82 -6.52 4.50 -9.86
C ALA A 82 -6.93 3.43 -8.83
N LYS A 83 -6.12 2.36 -8.68
CA LYS A 83 -6.34 1.35 -7.63
C LYS A 83 -6.29 1.96 -6.23
N LYS A 84 -5.32 2.84 -5.96
CA LYS A 84 -5.22 3.56 -4.69
C LYS A 84 -6.49 4.40 -4.43
N ALA A 85 -6.99 5.13 -5.43
CA ALA A 85 -8.22 5.91 -5.29
C ALA A 85 -9.43 5.03 -4.95
N ARG A 86 -9.60 3.91 -5.66
CA ARG A 86 -10.65 2.92 -5.38
C ARG A 86 -10.56 2.35 -3.97
N LEU A 87 -9.35 2.07 -3.47
CA LEU A 87 -9.17 1.56 -2.11
C LEU A 87 -9.58 2.59 -1.05
N LYS A 88 -9.33 3.88 -1.28
CA LYS A 88 -9.83 4.94 -0.39
C LYS A 88 -11.35 4.98 -0.36
N GLU A 89 -12.00 4.84 -1.51
CA GLU A 89 -13.47 4.79 -1.60
C GLU A 89 -14.04 3.57 -0.89
N LEU A 90 -13.45 2.39 -1.10
CA LEU A 90 -13.84 1.15 -0.42
C LEU A 90 -13.64 1.25 1.10
N ALA A 91 -12.54 1.85 1.54
CA ALA A 91 -12.28 2.07 2.95
C ALA A 91 -13.33 3.00 3.57
N ALA A 92 -13.73 4.07 2.87
CA ALA A 92 -14.82 4.91 3.35
C ALA A 92 -16.13 4.13 3.48
N GLN A 93 -16.47 3.29 2.50
CA GLN A 93 -17.68 2.46 2.55
C GLN A 93 -17.65 1.40 3.66
N CYS A 94 -16.50 0.78 3.90
CA CYS A 94 -16.39 -0.31 4.87
C CYS A 94 -16.18 0.15 6.31
N LEU A 95 -15.62 1.35 6.51
CA LEU A 95 -15.21 1.84 7.83
C LEU A 95 -16.05 3.02 8.33
N ASP A 96 -16.68 3.79 7.43
CA ASP A 96 -17.48 4.96 7.80
C ASP A 96 -19.00 4.69 7.73
N ALA A 97 -19.43 3.47 7.34
CA ALA A 97 -20.84 3.11 7.35
C ALA A 97 -21.34 2.90 8.80
N PRO A 98 -22.50 3.48 9.17
CA PRO A 98 -23.11 3.21 10.46
C PRO A 98 -23.64 1.76 10.49
N ASP A 99 -23.38 1.08 11.61
CA ASP A 99 -23.95 -0.25 11.93
C ASP A 99 -25.48 -0.26 11.85
#